data_AF-A0AAV5W818-F1
#
_entry.id   AF-A0AAV5W818-F1
#
_cell.length_a   1.000
_cell.length_b   1.000
_cell.length_c   1.000
_cell.angle_alpha   90.00
_cell.angle_beta   90.00
_cell.angle_gamma   90.00
#
_symmetry.space_group_name_H-M   'P 1'
#
loop_
_entity.id
_entity.type
_entity.pdbx_description
1 polymer ?
#
loop_
_entity_poly.entity_id
_entity_poly.type
_entity_poly.pdbx_seq_one_letter_code
_entity_poly.pdbx_strand_id
1 'polypeptide(L)'
;IFRTPEPMKSYSILLLNSALIDIVSAAGNGLSVARLIRAPDGALLTLYVGPCSLVGERFCHMAYCVHVFFVIHATLILLQSFYFRMYILPANPSLQVIPTRTTTWVISTALFAPTIFMM
;
A
#
# COMPACT_ATOMS: atom_id res chain seq x y z
N ILE A 1 -31.95 3.14 -16.05
CA ILE A 1 -30.71 3.91 -16.31
C ILE A 1 -29.89 3.90 -15.02
N PHE A 2 -28.75 3.21 -15.02
CA PHE A 2 -27.96 2.89 -13.82
C PHE A 2 -27.27 4.14 -13.27
N ARG A 3 -27.91 4.84 -12.32
CA ARG A 3 -27.27 5.91 -11.56
C ARG A 3 -26.45 5.26 -10.45
N THR A 4 -25.18 4.98 -10.73
CA THR A 4 -24.23 4.56 -9.68
C THR A 4 -24.31 5.58 -8.54
N PRO A 5 -24.62 5.15 -7.30
CA PRO A 5 -24.72 6.06 -6.17
C PRO A 5 -23.38 6.80 -6.00
N GLU A 6 -23.41 8.11 -5.75
CA GLU A 6 -22.20 8.94 -5.57
C GLU A 6 -21.10 8.34 -4.67
N PRO A 7 -21.39 7.60 -3.57
CA PRO A 7 -20.35 6.91 -2.79
C PRO A 7 -19.57 5.84 -3.58
N MET A 8 -20.14 5.23 -4.63
CA MET A 8 -19.42 4.26 -5.48
C MET A 8 -18.39 4.92 -6.40
N LYS A 9 -18.60 6.16 -6.84
CA LYS A 9 -17.62 6.87 -7.69
C LYS A 9 -16.33 7.19 -6.92
N SER A 10 -16.46 7.69 -5.69
CA SER A 10 -15.31 7.95 -4.81
C SER A 10 -14.57 6.66 -4.46
N TYR A 11 -15.31 5.57 -4.24
CA TYR A 11 -14.74 4.26 -3.98
C TYR A 11 -13.97 3.68 -5.18
N SER A 12 -14.46 3.90 -6.41
CA SER A 12 -13.79 3.43 -7.63
C SER A 12 -12.44 4.11 -7.87
N ILE A 13 -12.30 5.40 -7.50
CA ILE A 13 -11.02 6.13 -7.60
C ILE A 13 -10.02 5.59 -6.57
N LEU A 14 -10.48 5.27 -5.36
CA LEU A 14 -9.65 4.66 -4.32
C LEU A 14 -9.13 3.27 -4.76
N LEU A 15 -10.02 2.45 -5.34
CA LEU A 15 -9.66 1.15 -5.90
C LEU A 15 -8.66 1.25 -7.05
N LEU A 16 -8.86 2.21 -7.97
CA LEU A 16 -7.93 2.42 -9.08
C LEU A 16 -6.54 2.84 -8.56
N ASN A 17 -6.49 3.72 -7.56
CA ASN A 17 -5.24 4.13 -6.93
C ASN A 17 -4.55 2.95 -6.23
N SER A 18 -5.31 2.09 -5.55
CA SER A 18 -4.78 0.86 -4.94
C SER A 18 -4.21 -0.07 -6.00
N ALA A 19 -4.91 -0.27 -7.12
CA ALA A 19 -4.45 -1.14 -8.19
C ALA A 19 -3.14 -0.63 -8.83
N LEU A 20 -2.99 0.68 -9.01
CA LEU A 20 -1.74 1.28 -9.48
C LEU A 20 -0.58 1.03 -8.52
N ILE A 21 -0.83 1.22 -7.22
CA ILE A 21 0.14 0.91 -6.15
C ILE A 21 0.53 -0.56 -6.17
N ASP A 22 -0.42 -1.47 -6.35
CA ASP A 22 -0.18 -2.90 -6.41
C ASP A 22 0.65 -3.29 -7.65
N ILE A 23 0.43 -2.65 -8.81
CA ILE A 23 1.25 -2.86 -10.01
C ILE A 23 2.69 -2.44 -9.77
N VAL A 24 2.92 -1.26 -9.18
CA VAL A 24 4.27 -0.77 -8.87
C VAL A 24 4.96 -1.69 -7.85
N SER A 25 4.22 -2.11 -6.83
CA SER A 25 4.68 -3.08 -5.84
C SER A 25 5.07 -4.41 -6.47
N ALA A 26 4.23 -4.95 -7.35
CA ALA A 26 4.48 -6.21 -8.05
C ALA A 26 5.71 -6.11 -8.97
N ALA A 27 5.90 -4.98 -9.64
CA ALA A 27 7.10 -4.72 -10.45
C ALA A 27 8.36 -4.69 -9.57
N GLY A 28 8.34 -4.00 -8.43
CA GLY A 28 9.46 -3.96 -7.48
C GLY A 28 9.81 -5.34 -6.91
N ASN A 29 8.79 -6.14 -6.58
CA ASN A 29 8.98 -7.53 -6.14
C ASN A 29 9.52 -8.43 -7.25
N GLY A 30 8.99 -8.30 -8.47
CA GLY A 30 9.46 -9.06 -9.63
C GLY A 30 10.90 -8.73 -9.99
N LEU A 31 11.32 -7.47 -9.80
CA LEU A 31 12.70 -7.04 -10.02
C LEU A 31 13.65 -7.57 -8.93
N SER A 32 13.24 -7.52 -7.67
CA SER A 32 14.11 -7.85 -6.54
C SER A 32 14.15 -9.34 -6.19
N VAL A 33 12.99 -10.01 -6.24
CA VAL A 33 12.76 -11.39 -5.79
C VAL A 33 13.52 -11.65 -4.49
N ALA A 34 13.20 -10.85 -3.47
CA ALA A 34 13.87 -10.90 -2.19
C ALA A 34 13.49 -12.17 -1.42
N ARG A 35 14.50 -12.87 -0.89
CA ARG A 35 14.35 -14.03 -0.01
C ARG A 35 14.96 -13.71 1.34
N LEU A 36 14.17 -13.85 2.40
CA LEU A 36 14.67 -13.76 3.76
C LEU A 36 15.04 -15.15 4.28
N ILE A 37 16.32 -15.33 4.61
CA ILE A 37 16.81 -16.55 5.24
C ILE A 37 17.21 -16.21 6.68
N ARG A 38 16.68 -16.99 7.63
CA ARG A 38 17.08 -16.92 9.03
C ARG A 38 18.30 -17.80 9.24
N ALA A 39 19.43 -17.18 9.58
CA ALA A 39 20.64 -17.88 9.97
C ALA A 39 20.46 -18.57 11.33
N PRO A 40 21.21 -19.65 11.62
CA PRO A 40 21.17 -20.33 12.92
C PRO A 40 21.53 -19.42 14.09
N ASP A 41 22.35 -18.37 13.87
CA ASP A 41 22.71 -17.37 14.88
C ASP A 41 21.63 -16.29 15.11
N GLY A 42 20.45 -16.42 14.49
CA GLY A 42 19.37 -15.44 14.55
C GLY A 42 19.53 -14.24 13.61
N ALA A 43 20.64 -14.17 12.86
CA ALA A 43 20.82 -13.15 11.83
C ALA A 43 19.83 -13.33 10.67
N LEU A 44 19.34 -12.22 10.13
CA LEU A 44 18.40 -12.20 9.02
C LEU A 44 19.16 -11.82 7.74
N LEU A 45 19.35 -12.76 6.82
CA LEU A 45 19.94 -12.47 5.51
C LEU A 45 18.84 -12.18 4.50
N THR A 46 18.98 -11.07 3.78
CA THR A 46 18.12 -10.73 2.64
C THR A 46 18.88 -10.99 1.35
N LEU A 47 18.51 -12.04 0.63
CA LEU A 47 19.10 -12.41 -0.65
C LEU A 47 18.21 -11.94 -1.79
N TYR A 48 18.82 -11.26 -2.76
CA TYR A 48 18.13 -10.77 -3.94
C TYR A 48 18.47 -11.63 -5.15
N VAL A 49 17.50 -12.38 -5.67
CA VAL A 49 17.69 -13.35 -6.78
C VAL A 49 17.05 -12.86 -8.08
N GLY A 50 16.45 -11.66 -8.06
CA GLY A 50 15.74 -11.12 -9.22
C GLY A 50 16.66 -10.56 -10.32
N PRO A 51 16.07 -10.11 -11.44
CA PRO A 51 16.80 -9.50 -12.55
C PRO A 51 17.53 -8.20 -12.17
N CYS A 52 17.19 -7.59 -11.04
CA CYS A 52 17.94 -6.48 -10.45
C CYS A 52 19.44 -6.79 -10.23
N SER A 53 19.80 -8.06 -10.05
CA SER A 53 21.17 -8.50 -9.78
C SER A 53 22.13 -8.22 -10.95
N LEU A 54 21.59 -8.08 -12.16
CA LEU A 54 22.34 -7.71 -13.36
C LEU A 54 22.75 -6.23 -13.38
N VAL A 55 22.02 -5.37 -12.67
CA VAL A 55 22.29 -3.92 -12.59
C VAL A 55 23.17 -3.62 -11.39
N GLY A 56 22.90 -4.26 -10.24
CA GLY A 56 23.71 -4.16 -9.05
C GLY A 56 22.91 -4.29 -7.76
N GLU A 57 23.62 -4.59 -6.67
CA GLU A 57 23.05 -4.85 -5.35
C GLU A 57 22.25 -3.65 -4.81
N ARG A 58 22.78 -2.42 -4.95
CA ARG A 58 22.11 -1.21 -4.48
C ARG A 58 20.78 -0.96 -5.16
N PHE A 59 20.72 -1.20 -6.48
CA PHE A 59 19.47 -1.07 -7.23
C PHE A 59 18.45 -2.10 -6.77
N CYS A 60 18.91 -3.32 -6.46
CA CYS A 60 18.03 -4.35 -5.96
C CYS A 60 17.47 -4.06 -4.57
N HIS A 61 18.32 -3.56 -3.67
CA HIS A 61 17.90 -3.10 -2.36
C HIS A 61 16.86 -1.98 -2.48
N MET A 62 17.09 -0.99 -3.36
CA MET A 62 16.10 0.06 -3.62
C MET A 62 14.77 -0.47 -4.15
N ALA A 63 14.80 -1.39 -5.12
CA ALA A 63 13.59 -2.00 -5.66
C ALA A 63 12.79 -2.77 -4.59
N TYR A 64 13.49 -3.46 -3.69
CA TYR A 64 12.88 -4.14 -2.54
C TYR A 64 12.27 -3.15 -1.54
N CYS A 65 12.99 -2.09 -1.17
CA CYS A 65 12.49 -1.04 -0.29
C CYS A 65 11.22 -0.38 -0.86
N VAL A 66 11.23 -0.07 -2.16
CA VAL A 66 10.08 0.47 -2.88
C VAL A 66 8.90 -0.51 -2.83
N HIS A 67 9.13 -1.79 -3.08
CA HIS A 67 8.09 -2.82 -2.98
C HIS A 67 7.46 -2.86 -1.57
N VAL A 68 8.28 -3.01 -0.52
CA VAL A 68 7.78 -3.08 0.87
C VAL A 68 6.99 -1.82 1.23
N PHE A 69 7.47 -0.66 0.81
CA PHE A 69 6.80 0.61 1.02
C PHE A 69 5.39 0.63 0.39
N PHE A 70 5.28 0.25 -0.88
CA PHE A 70 4.00 0.22 -1.58
C PHE A 70 3.05 -0.86 -1.05
N VAL A 71 3.54 -2.00 -0.57
CA VAL A 71 2.71 -3.03 0.10
C VAL A 71 2.06 -2.49 1.36
N ILE A 72 2.84 -1.83 2.23
CA ILE A 72 2.30 -1.21 3.44
C ILE A 72 1.22 -0.19 3.06
N HIS A 73 1.47 0.60 2.01
CA HIS A 73 0.49 1.55 1.49
C HIS A 73 -0.81 0.89 1.01
N ALA A 74 -0.71 -0.19 0.24
CA ALA A 74 -1.86 -0.93 -0.24
C ALA A 74 -2.71 -1.45 0.93
N THR A 75 -2.07 -2.03 1.97
CA THR A 75 -2.79 -2.54 3.14
C THR A 75 -3.54 -1.47 3.91
N LEU A 76 -2.98 -0.27 4.06
CA LEU A 76 -3.66 0.86 4.71
C LEU A 76 -4.87 1.35 3.91
N ILE A 77 -4.75 1.44 2.58
CA ILE A 77 -5.86 1.83 1.69
C ILE A 77 -6.98 0.78 1.71
N LEU A 78 -6.62 -0.50 1.74
CA LEU A 78 -7.58 -1.60 1.87
C LEU A 78 -8.28 -1.57 3.23
N LEU A 79 -7.54 -1.36 4.32
CA LEU A 79 -8.11 -1.24 5.66
C LEU A 79 -9.12 -0.09 5.72
N GLN A 80 -8.76 1.08 5.18
CA GLN A 80 -9.66 2.24 5.07
C GLN A 80 -10.92 1.90 4.25
N SER A 81 -10.78 1.11 3.19
CA SER A 81 -11.89 0.64 2.36
C SER A 81 -12.87 -0.25 3.15
N PHE A 82 -12.35 -1.14 3.99
CA PHE A 82 -13.14 -1.98 4.87
C PHE A 82 -13.89 -1.15 5.92
N TYR A 83 -13.21 -0.19 6.57
CA TYR A 83 -13.86 0.73 7.51
C TYR A 83 -15.00 1.49 6.83
N PHE A 84 -14.76 2.07 5.65
CA PHE A 84 -15.79 2.80 4.91
C PHE A 84 -17.04 1.94 4.62
N ARG A 85 -16.85 0.67 4.22
CA ARG A 85 -17.96 -0.27 4.00
C ARG A 85 -18.67 -0.65 5.30
N MET A 86 -17.93 -0.85 6.40
CA MET A 86 -18.53 -1.15 7.70
C MET A 86 -19.30 0.01 8.31
N TYR A 87 -18.92 1.26 8.08
CA TYR A 87 -19.66 2.44 8.58
C TYR A 87 -20.96 2.72 7.80
N ILE A 88 -21.04 2.30 6.54
CA ILE A 88 -22.24 2.46 5.70
C ILE A 88 -23.33 1.43 6.02
N LEU A 89 -22.98 0.29 6.62
CA LEU A 89 -23.89 -0.85 6.80
C LEU A 89 -24.81 -0.80 8.06
N PRO A 90 -24.43 -0.19 9.21
CA PRO A 90 -25.32 -0.02 10.34
C PRO A 90 -26.03 1.34 10.30
N ALA A 91 -27.36 1.29 10.37
CA ALA A 91 -28.32 2.40 10.30
C ALA A 91 -28.28 3.39 11.50
N ASN A 92 -27.12 3.66 12.10
CA ASN A 92 -26.98 4.55 13.26
C ASN A 92 -26.34 5.90 12.86
N PRO A 93 -27.14 6.96 12.64
CA PRO A 93 -26.67 8.27 12.16
C PRO A 93 -25.83 9.07 13.17
N SER A 94 -25.69 8.59 14.42
CA SER A 94 -25.00 9.29 15.51
C SER A 94 -23.49 9.04 15.57
N LEU A 95 -22.96 8.04 14.86
CA LEU A 95 -21.52 7.73 14.79
C LEU A 95 -20.94 7.95 13.38
N GLN A 96 -21.57 8.80 12.58
CA GLN A 96 -21.23 9.05 11.19
C GLN A 96 -20.03 10.01 11.07
N VAL A 97 -18.85 9.57 11.54
CA VAL A 97 -17.58 10.20 11.14
C VAL A 97 -17.21 9.59 9.79
N ILE A 98 -17.83 10.08 8.72
CA ILE A 98 -17.38 9.77 7.36
C ILE A 98 -16.04 10.46 7.22
N PRO A 99 -14.90 9.75 7.13
CA PRO A 99 -13.64 10.40 6.84
C PRO A 99 -13.79 11.01 5.44
N THR A 100 -13.86 12.34 5.39
CA THR A 100 -13.93 13.10 4.15
C THR A 100 -12.73 12.71 3.28
N ARG A 101 -12.91 12.77 1.96
CA ARG A 101 -11.84 12.47 0.97
C ARG A 101 -10.51 13.15 1.35
N THR A 102 -10.56 14.37 1.84
CA THR A 102 -9.39 15.12 2.35
C THR A 102 -8.76 14.48 3.59
N THR A 103 -9.52 14.03 4.56
CA THR A 103 -9.00 13.38 5.78
C THR A 103 -8.27 12.08 5.47
N THR A 104 -8.82 11.24 4.58
CA THR A 104 -8.14 10.00 4.16
C THR A 104 -6.84 10.28 3.39
N TRP A 105 -6.85 11.29 2.53
CA TRP A 105 -5.63 11.73 1.84
C TRP A 105 -4.60 12.27 2.82
N VAL A 106 -5.01 13.12 3.78
CA VAL A 106 -4.13 13.70 4.81
C VAL A 106 -3.54 12.63 5.73
N ILE A 107 -4.33 11.64 6.16
CA ILE A 107 -3.82 10.51 6.95
C ILE A 107 -2.80 9.71 6.14
N SER A 108 -3.09 9.45 4.86
CA SER A 108 -2.18 8.74 3.97
C SER A 108 -0.88 9.51 3.73
N THR A 109 -0.94 10.83 3.50
CA THR A 109 0.25 11.68 3.34
C THR A 109 1.01 11.91 4.64
N ALA A 110 0.32 11.98 5.79
CA ALA A 110 0.95 12.11 7.10
C ALA A 110 1.69 10.83 7.53
N LEU A 111 1.20 9.66 7.14
CA LEU A 111 1.92 8.37 7.28
C LEU A 111 3.13 8.26 6.32
N PHE A 112 3.07 8.93 5.16
CA PHE A 112 4.11 9.02 4.13
C PHE A 112 5.29 9.93 4.52
N ALA A 113 5.00 11.07 5.18
CA ALA A 113 5.99 12.10 5.48
C ALA A 113 7.18 11.61 6.34
N PRO A 114 6.98 10.87 7.45
CA PRO A 114 8.08 10.40 8.27
C PRO A 114 8.86 9.24 7.61
N THR A 115 8.21 8.45 6.74
CA THR A 115 8.83 7.29 6.09
C THR A 115 9.67 7.68 4.88
N ILE A 116 9.26 8.69 4.10
CA ILE A 116 10.11 9.28 3.04
C ILE A 116 11.35 9.95 3.65
N PHE A 117 11.23 10.60 4.82
CA PHE A 117 12.36 11.27 5.47
C PHE A 117 13.38 10.28 6.05
N MET A 118 12.99 9.02 6.26
CA MET A 118 13.84 7.95 6.80
C MET A 118 14.43 6.99 5.74
N MET A 119 14.00 7.08 4.48
CA MET A 119 14.58 6.36 3.33
C MET A 119 15.72 7.17 2.70
#